data_AF-A0A2M7AVQ0-F1
#
_entry.id   AF-A0A2M7AVQ0-F1
#
_cell.length_a   1.000
_cell.length_b   1.000
_cell.length_c   1.000
_cell.angle_alpha   90.00
_cell.angle_beta   90.00
_cell.angle_gamma   90.00
#
_symmetry.space_group_name_H-M   'P 1'
#
loop_
_entity.id
_entity.type
_entity.pdbx_description
1 polymer ?
#
loop_
_entity_poly.entity_id
_entity_poly.type
_entity_poly.pdbx_seq_one_letter_code
_entity_poly.pdbx_strand_id
1 'polypeptide(L)' 'SNDVDFTDTLLYPPKMFFGIIIFRIHPPRLDKLITSLTQLLTKLPSKTIKGKSFLLHENGYILIE' A
#
# COMPACT_ATOMS: atom_id res chain seq x y z
N SER A 1 -4.70 15.88 1.74
CA SER A 1 -5.71 14.84 1.98
C SER A 1 -5.27 14.05 3.20
N ASN A 2 -6.21 13.43 3.91
CA ASN A 2 -5.99 12.69 5.16
C ASN A 2 -5.38 11.30 4.92
N ASP A 3 -5.15 10.90 3.67
CA ASP A 3 -4.63 9.56 3.34
C ASP A 3 -3.16 9.37 3.75
N VAL A 4 -2.41 10.47 3.90
CA VAL A 4 -1.03 10.43 4.40
C VAL A 4 -0.98 9.97 5.86
N ASP A 5 -2.04 10.17 6.63
CA ASP A 5 -2.08 9.79 8.05
C ASP A 5 -1.94 8.28 8.22
N PHE A 6 -2.40 7.49 7.24
CA PHE A 6 -2.23 6.03 7.23
C PHE A 6 -0.77 5.58 7.03
N THR A 7 0.14 6.49 6.66
CA THR A 7 1.58 6.21 6.61
C THR A 7 2.25 6.31 7.98
N ASP A 8 1.57 6.86 8.98
CA ASP A 8 2.04 6.90 10.36
C ASP A 8 1.87 5.51 11.00
N THR A 9 2.97 4.77 11.13
CA THR A 9 2.98 3.43 11.72
C THR A 9 2.87 3.43 13.25
N LEU A 10 2.94 4.58 13.92
CA LEU A 10 2.62 4.71 15.34
C LEU A 10 1.10 4.78 15.54
N LEU A 11 0.40 5.51 14.68
CA LEU A 11 -1.07 5.61 14.69
C LEU A 11 -1.74 4.39 14.06
N TYR A 12 -1.14 3.84 13.00
CA TYR A 12 -1.63 2.68 12.25
C TYR A 12 -0.57 1.56 12.19
N PRO A 13 -0.30 0.91 13.33
CA PRO A 13 0.73 -0.11 13.45
C PRO A 13 0.42 -1.32 12.55
N PRO A 14 1.23 -1.60 11.52
CA PRO A 14 0.90 -2.60 10.49
C PRO A 14 0.66 -3.99 11.09
N LYS A 15 1.38 -4.33 12.17
CA LYS A 15 1.29 -5.59 12.92
C LYS A 15 -0.08 -5.87 13.55
N MET A 16 -0.89 -4.84 13.80
CA MET A 16 -2.25 -5.01 14.34
C MET A 16 -3.28 -5.36 13.25
N PHE A 17 -2.88 -5.33 11.97
CA PHE A 17 -3.76 -5.53 10.84
C PHE A 17 -3.30 -6.70 9.96
N PHE A 18 -4.19 -7.16 9.09
CA PHE A 18 -3.87 -8.16 8.06
C PHE A 18 -2.93 -7.62 6.96
N GLY A 19 -2.61 -6.32 7.00
CA GLY A 19 -1.78 -5.58 6.05
C GLY A 19 -2.51 -4.32 5.58
N ILE A 20 -1.78 -3.24 5.34
CA ILE A 20 -2.34 -1.95 4.88
C ILE A 20 -1.77 -1.64 3.50
N ILE A 21 -2.62 -1.18 2.59
CA ILE A 21 -2.24 -0.79 1.23
C ILE A 21 -2.71 0.64 1.02
N ILE A 22 -1.78 1.56 0.77
CA ILE A 22 -2.02 3.00 0.67
C ILE A 22 -1.67 3.44 -0.74
N PHE A 23 -2.60 4.07 -1.45
CA PHE A 23 -2.34 4.61 -2.78
C PHE A 23 -1.84 6.06 -2.69
N ARG A 24 -0.64 6.31 -3.23
CA ARG A 24 -0.06 7.65 -3.40
C ARG A 24 0.14 7.95 -4.89
N ILE A 25 -0.98 7.90 -5.61
CA ILE A 25 -1.07 8.12 -7.06
C ILE A 25 -1.92 9.36 -7.30
N HIS A 26 -1.33 10.36 -7.95
CA HIS A 26 -2.01 11.59 -8.30
C HIS A 26 -1.75 11.96 -9.77
N PRO A 27 -2.80 12.13 -10.59
CA PRO A 27 -4.22 11.95 -10.27
C PRO A 27 -4.59 10.48 -10.03
N PRO A 28 -5.59 10.17 -9.17
CA PRO A 28 -5.98 8.80 -8.83
C PRO A 28 -6.81 8.17 -9.95
N ARG A 29 -6.23 8.03 -11.14
CA ARG A 29 -6.89 7.43 -12.28
C ARG A 29 -7.07 5.93 -12.06
N LEU A 30 -8.26 5.43 -12.40
CA LEU A 30 -8.64 4.04 -12.17
C LEU A 30 -7.65 3.03 -12.80
N ASP A 31 -7.18 3.30 -14.02
CA ASP A 31 -6.21 2.46 -14.72
C ASP A 31 -4.88 2.34 -13.98
N LYS A 32 -4.41 3.44 -13.38
CA LYS A 32 -3.17 3.47 -12.58
C LYS A 32 -3.35 2.76 -11.24
N LEU A 33 -4.49 2.91 -10.59
CA LEU A 33 -4.81 2.20 -9.33
C LEU A 33 -4.87 0.69 -9.54
N ILE A 34 -5.57 0.24 -10.59
CA ILE A 34 -5.68 -1.19 -10.93
C ILE A 34 -4.30 -1.76 -11.28
N THR A 35 -3.54 -1.06 -12.12
CA THR A 35 -2.23 -1.52 -12.57
C THR A 35 -1.25 -1.64 -11.40
N SER A 36 -1.15 -0.62 -10.54
CA SER A 36 -0.25 -0.64 -9.39
C SER A 36 -0.62 -1.74 -8.38
N LEU A 37 -1.91 -1.92 -8.09
CA LEU A 37 -2.37 -3.01 -7.22
C LEU A 37 -2.07 -4.38 -7.82
N THR A 38 -2.32 -4.56 -9.12
CA THR A 38 -2.03 -5.81 -9.82
C THR A 38 -0.53 -6.15 -9.76
N GLN A 39 0.34 -5.15 -9.95
CA GLN A 39 1.79 -5.34 -9.83
C GLN A 39 2.22 -5.75 -8.42
N LEU A 40 1.59 -5.19 -7.38
CA LEU A 40 1.87 -5.57 -6.00
C LEU A 40 1.46 -7.03 -5.73
N LEU A 41 0.22 -7.38 -6.08
CA LEU A 41 -0.35 -8.70 -5.81
C LEU A 41 0.28 -9.82 -6.64
N THR A 42 0.78 -9.52 -7.84
CA THR A 42 1.51 -10.49 -8.67
C THR A 42 2.93 -10.75 -8.17
N LYS A 43 3.57 -9.77 -7.52
CA LYS A 43 4.93 -9.89 -6.99
C LYS A 43 4.98 -10.46 -5.57
N LEU A 44 3.90 -10.35 -4.79
CA LEU A 44 3.88 -10.78 -3.40
C LEU A 44 3.08 -12.07 -3.22
N PRO A 45 3.69 -13.15 -2.67
CA PRO A 45 2.93 -14.25 -2.10
C PRO A 45 1.91 -13.71 -1.07
N SER A 46 0.70 -14.26 -1.03
CA SER A 46 -0.37 -13.78 -0.13
C SER A 46 0.02 -13.79 1.36
N LYS A 47 0.88 -14.72 1.79
CA LYS A 47 1.39 -14.82 3.17
C LYS A 47 2.32 -13.67 3.58
N THR A 48 2.85 -12.90 2.63
CA THR A 48 3.84 -11.84 2.89
C THR A 48 3.25 -10.48 3.22
N ILE A 49 1.92 -10.30 3.08
CA ILE A 49 1.24 -9.02 3.29
C ILE A 49 0.88 -8.80 4.77
N LYS A 50 0.71 -9.88 5.55
CA LYS A 50 0.31 -9.81 6.96
C LYS A 50 1.30 -8.99 7.77
N GLY A 51 0.77 -8.00 8.50
CA GLY A 51 1.57 -7.19 9.41
C GLY A 51 2.46 -6.15 8.73
N LYS A 52 2.20 -5.82 7.45
CA LYS A 52 3.01 -4.89 6.66
C LYS A 52 2.16 -3.76 6.05
N SER A 53 2.77 -2.60 5.84
CA SER A 53 2.13 -1.50 5.11
C SER A 53 2.85 -1.24 3.80
N PHE A 54 2.09 -1.09 2.70
CA PHE A 54 2.64 -0.82 1.38
C PHE A 54 2.12 0.51 0.87
N LEU A 55 3.02 1.38 0.43
CA LEU A 55 2.69 2.63 -0.24
C LEU A 55 2.88 2.46 -1.74
N LEU A 56 1.79 2.44 -2.48
CA LEU A 56 1.77 2.31 -3.94
C LEU A 56 1.96 3.67 -4.62
N HIS A 57 2.89 3.69 -5.56
CA HIS A 57 3.12 4.77 -6.50
C HIS A 57 2.79 4.28 -7.92
N GLU A 58 2.77 5.18 -8.90
CA GLU A 58 2.43 4.81 -10.29
C GLU A 58 3.33 3.70 -10.85
N ASN A 59 4.59 3.68 -10.43
CA ASN A 59 5.62 2.79 -11.00
C ASN A 59 6.21 1.81 -9.97
N GLY A 60 5.54 1.57 -8.85
CA GLY A 60 6.05 0.63 -7.83
C GLY A 60 5.43 0.82 -6.45
N TYR A 61 6.09 0.28 -5.44
CA TYR A 61 5.66 0.40 -4.06
C TYR A 61 6.84 0.51 -3.10
N ILE A 62 6.59 1.08 -1.92
CA ILE A 62 7.51 1.14 -0.78
C ILE A 62 6.90 0.32 0.35
N LEU A 63 7.72 -0.49 1.02
CA LEU A 63 7.33 -1.14 2.28
C LEU A 63 7.55 -0.14 3.42
N ILE A 64 6.51 0.08 4.22
CA ILE A 64 6.53 0.87 5.45
C ILE A 64 6.34 -0.13 6.60
N GLU A 65 7.38 -0.31 7.43
CA GLU A 65 7.40 -1.24 8.58
C GLU A 65 6.93 -0.61 9.89
#